data_AF-A0A0N4Z0G4-F1
#
_entry.id   AF-A0A0N4Z0G4-F1
#
_cell.length_a   1.000
_cell.length_b   1.000
_cell.length_c   1.000
_cell.angle_alpha   90.00
_cell.angle_beta   90.00
_cell.angle_gamma   90.00
#
_symmetry.space_group_name_H-M   'P 1'
#
loop_
_entity.id
_entity.type
_entity.pdbx_description
1 polymer ?
#
loop_
_entity_poly.entity_id
_entity_poly.type
_entity_poly.pdbx_seq_one_letter_code
_entity_poly.pdbx_strand_id
1 'polypeptide(L)'
;MKSKVRKDTFRVVVTSSVTSIFSLLLYSLCSYLWWYSYLTDTGIPLYISNTVCQVRFFGQNLIFVIPFILSVWRYNIIITKINFNFLFYIILFIVSMCPTLYSFLDSVVISNKVEVNDIFTYSIPYTSPFISFLYFITQIFCPVVSILLSLLILAKIRNHIKQTQRATGADNHMKYLTYSLIINSIMPFIGGSPNFVLYTMFSFDQQIPRICWNISESIILTIGGITPALMIAFLPSFKVQILHFLCCKKNHVQTITTIGQTIATVQRKKK
;
A
#
# COMPACT_ATOMS: atom_id res chain seq x y z
N MET A 1 3.80 -27.07 -15.26
CA MET A 1 4.33 -26.09 -14.29
C MET A 1 3.93 -24.63 -14.54
N LYS A 2 3.68 -24.19 -15.79
CA LYS A 2 3.27 -22.79 -16.13
C LYS A 2 1.89 -22.33 -15.60
N SER A 3 0.98 -23.23 -15.22
CA SER A 3 -0.41 -22.85 -14.85
C SER A 3 -0.58 -22.37 -13.40
N LYS A 4 0.21 -22.89 -12.44
CA LYS A 4 0.14 -22.47 -11.02
C LYS A 4 0.69 -21.05 -10.81
N VAL A 5 1.85 -20.75 -11.40
CA VAL A 5 2.51 -19.42 -11.32
C VAL A 5 1.56 -18.30 -11.75
N ARG A 6 0.80 -18.50 -12.84
CA ARG A 6 -0.14 -17.51 -13.36
C ARG A 6 -1.33 -17.27 -12.42
N LYS A 7 -1.82 -18.33 -11.74
CA LYS A 7 -2.92 -18.23 -10.77
C LYS A 7 -2.48 -17.53 -9.49
N ASP A 8 -1.30 -17.86 -8.95
CA ASP A 8 -0.80 -17.24 -7.71
C ASP A 8 -0.41 -15.78 -7.93
N THR A 9 0.19 -15.46 -9.08
CA THR A 9 0.44 -14.07 -9.52
C THR A 9 -0.85 -13.26 -9.57
N PHE A 10 -1.89 -13.80 -10.22
CA PHE A 10 -3.18 -13.12 -10.32
C PHE A 10 -3.80 -12.87 -8.94
N ARG A 11 -3.75 -13.86 -8.04
CA ARG A 11 -4.26 -13.73 -6.67
C ARG A 11 -3.53 -12.66 -5.87
N VAL A 12 -2.20 -12.66 -5.86
CA VAL A 12 -1.40 -11.63 -5.16
C VAL A 12 -1.77 -10.24 -5.67
N VAL A 13 -1.80 -10.03 -6.99
CA VAL A 13 -2.11 -8.72 -7.56
C VAL A 13 -3.54 -8.28 -7.24
N VAL A 14 -4.54 -9.15 -7.42
CA VAL A 14 -5.94 -8.82 -7.14
C VAL A 14 -6.14 -8.53 -5.66
N THR A 15 -5.62 -9.38 -4.77
CA THR A 15 -5.73 -9.16 -3.32
C THR A 15 -5.09 -7.83 -2.93
N SER A 16 -3.85 -7.55 -3.36
CA SER A 16 -3.21 -6.25 -3.10
C SER A 16 -4.01 -5.07 -3.62
N SER A 17 -4.59 -5.18 -4.82
CA SER A 17 -5.39 -4.11 -5.43
C SER A 17 -6.66 -3.82 -4.63
N VAL A 18 -7.38 -4.88 -4.24
CA VAL A 18 -8.59 -4.78 -3.43
C VAL A 18 -8.26 -4.21 -2.05
N THR A 19 -7.19 -4.69 -1.41
CA THR A 19 -6.75 -4.16 -0.11
C THR A 19 -6.35 -2.70 -0.20
N SER A 20 -5.69 -2.25 -1.27
CA SER A 20 -5.36 -0.84 -1.49
C SER A 20 -6.60 0.04 -1.66
N ILE A 21 -7.61 -0.40 -2.42
CA ILE A 21 -8.86 0.35 -2.59
C ILE A 21 -9.62 0.42 -1.27
N PHE A 22 -9.74 -0.69 -0.56
CA PHE A 22 -10.42 -0.75 0.73
C PHE A 22 -9.72 0.14 1.77
N SER A 23 -8.39 0.07 1.81
CA SER A 23 -7.54 0.93 2.64
C SER A 23 -7.77 2.42 2.36
N LEU A 24 -7.82 2.81 1.09
CA LEU A 24 -8.12 4.19 0.69
C LEU A 24 -9.51 4.61 1.16
N LEU A 25 -10.53 3.77 0.96
CA LEU A 25 -11.90 4.06 1.37
C LEU A 25 -12.00 4.26 2.89
N LEU A 26 -11.42 3.35 3.68
CA LEU A 26 -11.39 3.47 5.13
C LEU A 26 -10.67 4.75 5.55
N TYR A 27 -9.49 4.99 4.99
CA TYR A 27 -8.67 6.14 5.33
C TYR A 27 -9.37 7.47 4.98
N SER A 28 -9.94 7.59 3.79
CA SER A 28 -10.67 8.78 3.35
C SER A 28 -11.96 9.03 4.14
N LEU A 29 -12.73 7.98 4.45
CA LEU A 29 -13.97 8.10 5.23
C LEU A 29 -13.69 8.60 6.64
N CYS A 30 -12.70 8.01 7.32
CA CYS A 30 -12.30 8.43 8.66
C CYS A 30 -11.71 9.85 8.67
N SER A 31 -10.96 10.22 7.62
CA SER A 31 -10.42 11.57 7.46
C SER A 31 -11.48 12.61 7.11
N TYR A 32 -12.56 12.22 6.44
CA TYR A 32 -13.70 13.11 6.20
C TYR A 32 -14.44 13.42 7.51
N LEU A 33 -14.69 12.40 8.33
CA LEU A 33 -15.29 12.58 9.66
C LEU A 33 -14.45 13.51 10.54
N TRP A 34 -13.13 13.50 10.36
CA TRP A 34 -12.25 14.50 10.97
C TRP A 34 -12.57 15.92 10.55
N TRP A 35 -12.46 16.17 9.24
CA TRP A 35 -12.62 17.51 8.70
C TRP A 35 -14.00 18.06 8.99
N TYR A 36 -15.03 17.21 8.91
CA TYR A 36 -16.38 17.57 9.30
C TYR A 36 -16.42 18.04 10.76
N SER A 37 -16.00 17.20 11.70
CA SER A 37 -16.05 17.52 13.13
C SER A 37 -15.20 18.73 13.51
N TYR A 38 -14.04 18.92 12.87
CA TYR A 38 -13.19 20.10 13.04
C TYR A 38 -13.83 21.39 12.52
N LEU A 39 -14.52 21.34 11.37
CA LEU A 39 -15.14 22.52 10.77
C LEU A 39 -16.48 22.91 11.41
N THR A 40 -17.18 21.95 12.02
CA THR A 40 -18.52 22.16 12.60
C THR A 40 -18.54 22.20 14.12
N ASP A 41 -17.37 22.16 14.77
CA ASP A 41 -17.20 22.06 16.24
C ASP A 41 -18.13 21.00 16.88
N THR A 42 -18.42 19.93 16.12
CA THR A 42 -19.36 18.90 16.54
C THR A 42 -18.66 17.89 17.41
N GLY A 43 -19.05 17.82 18.69
CA GLY A 43 -18.53 16.84 19.63
C GLY A 43 -18.92 15.40 19.24
N ILE A 44 -17.93 14.53 19.04
CA ILE A 44 -18.13 13.10 18.76
C ILE A 44 -17.90 12.29 20.05
N PRO A 45 -18.76 11.32 20.40
CA PRO A 45 -18.55 10.44 21.54
C PRO A 45 -17.17 9.76 21.52
N LEU A 46 -16.54 9.67 22.69
CA LEU A 46 -15.18 9.15 22.90
C LEU A 46 -14.91 7.82 22.18
N TYR A 47 -15.78 6.84 22.41
CA TYR A 47 -15.65 5.50 21.83
C TYR A 47 -15.63 5.54 20.29
N ILE A 48 -16.43 6.42 19.69
CA ILE A 48 -16.53 6.58 18.24
C ILE A 48 -15.25 7.23 17.70
N SER A 49 -14.76 8.30 18.33
CA SER A 49 -13.52 8.96 17.91
C SER A 49 -12.30 8.04 17.99
N ASN A 50 -12.12 7.31 19.10
CA ASN A 50 -11.02 6.35 19.25
C ASN A 50 -11.09 5.24 18.19
N THR A 51 -12.28 4.65 17.99
CA THR A 51 -12.48 3.62 16.98
C THR A 51 -12.18 4.14 15.57
N VAL A 52 -12.67 5.33 15.21
CA VAL A 52 -12.42 5.95 13.89
C VAL A 52 -10.93 6.22 13.69
N CYS A 53 -10.23 6.71 14.71
CA CYS A 53 -8.79 6.98 14.65
C CYS A 53 -7.98 5.70 14.44
N GLN A 54 -8.31 4.63 15.16
CA GLN A 54 -7.64 3.34 15.04
C GLN A 54 -7.93 2.63 13.70
N VAL A 55 -9.18 2.70 13.22
CA VAL A 55 -9.54 2.21 11.87
C VAL A 55 -8.80 2.99 10.79
N ARG A 56 -8.62 4.31 10.96
CA ARG A 56 -7.81 5.14 10.08
C ARG A 56 -6.35 4.70 10.07
N PHE A 57 -5.71 4.51 11.23
CA PHE A 57 -4.33 4.04 11.31
C PHE A 57 -4.15 2.64 10.71
N PHE A 58 -5.13 1.76 10.92
CA PHE A 58 -5.17 0.46 10.25
C PHE A 58 -5.19 0.63 8.72
N GLY A 59 -6.12 1.45 8.21
CA GLY A 59 -6.22 1.81 6.80
C GLY A 59 -4.90 2.36 6.25
N GLN A 60 -4.27 3.29 6.95
CA GLN A 60 -2.98 3.89 6.56
C GLN A 60 -1.86 2.85 6.49
N ASN A 61 -1.71 2.01 7.52
CA ASN A 61 -0.65 1.00 7.56
C ASN A 61 -0.81 -0.06 6.45
N LEU A 62 -2.04 -0.34 5.99
CA LEU A 62 -2.27 -1.16 4.81
C LEU A 62 -1.62 -0.56 3.55
N ILE A 63 -1.71 0.76 3.35
CA ILE A 63 -1.06 1.47 2.22
C ILE A 63 0.45 1.23 2.24
N PHE A 64 1.05 1.11 3.42
CA PHE A 64 2.49 1.01 3.59
C PHE A 64 3.01 -0.42 3.44
N VAL A 65 2.24 -1.41 3.90
CA VAL A 65 2.61 -2.83 3.83
C VAL A 65 2.39 -3.43 2.45
N ILE A 66 1.38 -2.99 1.69
CA ILE A 66 1.07 -3.59 0.37
C ILE A 66 2.25 -3.49 -0.63
N PRO A 67 2.89 -2.32 -0.84
CA PRO A 67 4.08 -2.21 -1.70
C PRO A 67 5.20 -3.15 -1.26
N PHE A 68 5.41 -3.31 0.04
CA PHE A 68 6.39 -4.24 0.59
C PHE A 68 6.12 -5.69 0.19
N ILE A 69 4.89 -6.19 0.38
CA ILE A 69 4.51 -7.56 0.00
C ILE A 69 4.70 -7.78 -1.51
N LEU A 70 4.29 -6.80 -2.33
CA LEU A 70 4.46 -6.86 -3.79
C LEU A 70 5.94 -6.86 -4.19
N SER A 71 6.77 -6.06 -3.54
CA SER A 71 8.21 -6.01 -3.77
C SER A 71 8.91 -7.33 -3.42
N VAL A 72 8.57 -7.94 -2.27
CA VAL A 72 9.08 -9.27 -1.87
C VAL A 72 8.67 -10.35 -2.88
N TRP A 73 7.39 -10.36 -3.26
CA TRP A 73 6.87 -11.30 -4.25
C TRP A 73 7.58 -11.17 -5.60
N ARG A 74 7.73 -9.93 -6.12
CA ARG A 74 8.44 -9.69 -7.39
C ARG A 74 9.92 -10.01 -7.30
N TYR A 75 10.56 -9.70 -6.19
CA TYR A 75 11.96 -10.03 -5.95
C TYR A 75 12.17 -11.55 -6.04
N ASN A 76 11.29 -12.33 -5.42
CA ASN A 76 11.39 -13.79 -5.46
C ASN A 76 11.20 -14.36 -6.87
N ILE A 77 10.26 -13.83 -7.65
CA ILE A 77 10.05 -14.30 -9.02
C ILE A 77 11.19 -13.88 -9.97
N ILE A 78 11.68 -12.65 -9.86
CA ILE A 78 12.59 -12.05 -10.85
C ILE A 78 14.06 -12.33 -10.52
N ILE A 79 14.46 -12.24 -9.25
CA ILE A 79 15.86 -12.34 -8.81
C ILE A 79 16.18 -13.77 -8.38
N THR A 80 15.50 -14.28 -7.34
CA THR A 80 15.84 -15.58 -6.75
C THR A 80 15.27 -16.76 -7.54
N LYS A 81 14.26 -16.50 -8.38
CA LYS A 81 13.48 -17.50 -9.13
C LYS A 81 12.78 -18.52 -8.22
N ILE A 82 12.60 -18.19 -6.94
CA ILE A 82 11.88 -19.01 -5.97
C ILE A 82 10.40 -18.66 -6.06
N ASN A 83 9.54 -19.68 -6.19
CA ASN A 83 8.10 -19.48 -6.24
C ASN A 83 7.45 -19.96 -4.94
N PHE A 84 7.32 -19.05 -3.97
CA PHE A 84 6.54 -19.31 -2.76
C PHE A 84 5.04 -19.39 -3.07
N ASN A 85 4.32 -20.18 -2.28
CA ASN A 85 2.86 -20.26 -2.35
C ASN A 85 2.21 -18.93 -1.88
N PHE A 86 1.01 -18.63 -2.38
CA PHE A 86 0.20 -17.49 -1.97
C PHE A 86 0.06 -17.35 -0.43
N LEU A 87 -0.05 -18.47 0.28
CA LEU A 87 -0.16 -18.49 1.74
C LEU A 87 1.04 -17.84 2.44
N PHE A 88 2.25 -17.97 1.89
CA PHE A 88 3.44 -17.32 2.44
C PHE A 88 3.30 -15.80 2.47
N TYR A 89 2.74 -15.22 1.40
CA TYR A 89 2.54 -13.78 1.30
C TYR A 89 1.40 -13.28 2.20
N ILE A 90 0.39 -14.12 2.47
CA ILE A 90 -0.62 -13.83 3.50
C ILE A 90 0.02 -13.81 4.89
N ILE A 91 0.83 -14.81 5.23
CA ILE A 91 1.52 -14.86 6.53
C ILE A 91 2.43 -13.65 6.68
N LEU A 92 3.23 -13.32 5.66
CA LEU A 92 4.10 -12.15 5.68
C LEU A 92 3.30 -10.85 5.87
N PHE A 93 2.15 -10.71 5.23
CA PHE A 93 1.25 -9.58 5.40
C PHE A 93 0.72 -9.49 6.84
N ILE A 94 0.23 -10.59 7.41
CA ILE A 94 -0.29 -10.63 8.78
C ILE A 94 0.81 -10.26 9.77
N VAL A 95 2.01 -10.86 9.66
CA VAL A 95 3.15 -10.55 10.52
C VAL A 95 3.55 -9.09 10.43
N SER A 96 3.53 -8.50 9.23
CA SER A 96 3.85 -7.08 9.04
C SER A 96 2.80 -6.15 9.66
N MET A 97 1.53 -6.59 9.75
CA MET A 97 0.43 -5.83 10.35
C MET A 97 0.23 -6.11 11.85
N CYS A 98 0.85 -7.15 12.42
CA CYS A 98 0.78 -7.47 13.86
C CYS A 98 1.03 -6.26 14.77
N PRO A 99 2.05 -5.41 14.53
CA PRO A 99 2.24 -4.15 15.26
C PRO A 99 0.99 -3.27 15.36
N THR A 100 0.26 -3.12 14.24
CA THR A 100 -0.94 -2.30 14.16
C THR A 100 -2.13 -2.95 14.85
N LEU A 101 -2.25 -4.28 14.75
CA LEU A 101 -3.29 -5.03 15.45
C LEU A 101 -3.09 -4.94 16.97
N TYR A 102 -1.85 -5.00 17.43
CA TYR A 102 -1.52 -4.86 18.84
C TYR A 102 -1.86 -3.46 19.37
N SER A 103 -1.45 -2.39 18.65
CA SER A 103 -1.78 -1.02 19.05
C SER A 103 -3.28 -0.76 19.06
N PHE A 104 -4.02 -1.35 18.10
CA PHE A 104 -5.48 -1.27 18.05
C PHE A 104 -6.11 -1.82 19.33
N LEU A 105 -5.70 -3.03 19.74
CA LEU A 105 -6.23 -3.68 20.94
C LEU A 105 -5.87 -2.91 22.22
N ASP A 106 -4.63 -2.45 22.35
CA ASP A 106 -4.16 -1.74 23.55
C ASP A 106 -4.93 -0.41 23.77
N SER A 107 -5.09 0.38 22.71
CA SER A 107 -5.77 1.68 22.78
C SER A 107 -7.26 1.59 23.17
N VAL A 108 -7.93 0.50 22.80
CA VAL A 108 -9.35 0.26 23.13
C VAL A 108 -9.51 -0.10 24.61
N VAL A 109 -8.51 -0.74 25.21
CA VAL A 109 -8.57 -1.21 26.61
C VAL A 109 -8.29 -0.07 27.60
N ILE A 110 -7.51 0.94 27.21
CA ILE A 110 -6.94 1.94 28.16
C ILE A 110 -7.64 3.30 28.08
N SER A 111 -8.11 3.73 26.91
CA SER A 111 -8.48 5.14 26.70
C SER A 111 -9.92 5.45 27.16
N ASN A 112 -10.03 6.18 28.28
CA ASN A 112 -11.29 6.73 28.81
C ASN A 112 -11.35 8.28 28.83
N LYS A 113 -10.30 8.98 28.36
CA LYS A 113 -10.20 10.45 28.40
C LYS A 113 -9.62 10.99 27.09
N VAL A 114 -10.36 11.84 26.40
CA VAL A 114 -9.91 12.64 25.25
C VAL A 114 -10.43 14.06 25.46
N GLU A 115 -9.65 15.06 25.06
CA GLU A 115 -10.03 16.47 25.18
C GLU A 115 -11.11 16.85 24.15
N VAL A 116 -11.97 17.81 24.51
CA VAL A 116 -13.06 18.29 23.64
C VAL A 116 -12.45 18.99 22.41
N ASN A 117 -13.02 18.74 21.22
CA ASN A 117 -12.51 19.19 19.90
C ASN A 117 -11.18 18.58 19.47
N ASP A 118 -10.83 17.45 20.09
CA ASP A 118 -9.60 16.74 19.83
C ASP A 118 -9.88 15.39 19.19
N ILE A 119 -10.57 15.44 18.05
CA ILE A 119 -11.15 14.25 17.42
C ILE A 119 -10.05 13.30 16.87
N PHE A 120 -8.77 13.70 16.94
CA PHE A 120 -7.59 12.94 16.50
C PHE A 120 -6.41 13.12 17.46
N THR A 121 -6.66 13.36 18.75
CA THR A 121 -5.55 13.61 19.66
C THR A 121 -4.61 12.44 19.67
N TYR A 122 -3.38 12.83 19.46
CA TYR A 122 -2.17 12.09 19.72
C TYR A 122 -2.04 11.68 21.19
N SER A 123 -3.00 12.04 22.04
CA SER A 123 -3.18 11.57 23.41
C SER A 123 -3.87 10.21 23.50
N ILE A 124 -3.73 9.32 22.52
CA ILE A 124 -4.09 7.91 22.73
C ILE A 124 -3.09 7.39 23.77
N PRO A 125 -3.51 7.17 25.03
CA PRO A 125 -2.61 6.66 26.03
C PRO A 125 -2.44 5.17 25.76
N TYR A 126 -1.25 4.79 25.33
CA TYR A 126 -0.84 3.39 25.26
C TYR A 126 -0.34 2.93 26.64
N THR A 127 -0.37 1.62 26.91
CA THR A 127 0.18 1.08 28.18
C THR A 127 1.68 1.38 28.30
N SER A 128 2.37 1.58 27.18
CA SER A 128 3.80 1.81 27.14
C SER A 128 4.19 2.74 26.00
N PRO A 129 5.15 3.67 26.21
CA PRO A 129 5.66 4.55 25.16
C PRO A 129 6.37 3.76 24.04
N PHE A 130 6.77 2.52 24.29
CA PHE A 130 7.36 1.64 23.29
C PHE A 130 6.36 1.12 22.25
N ILE A 131 5.05 1.25 22.50
CA ILE A 131 4.02 0.83 21.53
C ILE A 131 4.07 1.70 20.28
N SER A 132 4.41 2.98 20.41
CA SER A 132 4.62 3.88 19.27
C SER A 132 5.77 3.45 18.36
N PHE A 133 6.78 2.75 18.90
CA PHE A 133 7.86 2.17 18.11
C PHE A 133 7.43 0.96 17.29
N LEU A 134 6.31 0.32 17.62
CA LEU A 134 5.76 -0.76 16.79
C LEU A 134 5.36 -0.25 15.40
N TYR A 135 4.97 1.03 15.28
CA TYR A 135 4.71 1.67 14.00
C TYR A 135 5.95 1.84 13.12
N PHE A 136 7.17 1.73 13.68
CA PHE A 136 8.39 1.73 12.87
C PHE A 136 8.36 0.64 11.80
N ILE A 137 7.81 -0.54 12.13
CA ILE A 137 7.77 -1.67 11.21
C ILE A 137 6.94 -1.32 9.97
N THR A 138 5.72 -0.82 10.16
CA THR A 138 4.81 -0.53 9.05
C THR A 138 5.15 0.76 8.34
N GLN A 139 5.51 1.83 9.06
CA GLN A 139 5.68 3.17 8.49
C GLN A 139 7.08 3.44 7.93
N ILE A 140 8.11 2.77 8.46
CA ILE A 140 9.51 3.02 8.08
C ILE A 140 10.13 1.78 7.44
N PHE A 141 10.17 0.66 8.15
CA PHE A 141 10.88 -0.55 7.72
C PHE A 141 10.30 -1.13 6.43
N CYS A 142 8.99 -1.38 6.38
CA CYS A 142 8.33 -1.94 5.19
C CYS A 142 8.56 -1.08 3.92
N PRO A 143 8.30 0.24 3.92
CA PRO A 143 8.61 1.11 2.78
C PRO A 143 10.08 1.09 2.37
N VAL A 144 11.02 1.17 3.32
CA VAL A 144 12.47 1.16 3.03
C VAL A 144 12.88 -0.15 2.37
N VAL A 145 12.47 -1.30 2.93
CA VAL A 145 12.77 -2.61 2.32
C VAL A 145 12.13 -2.73 0.93
N SER A 146 10.90 -2.24 0.76
CA SER A 146 10.24 -2.21 -0.54
C SER A 146 11.02 -1.43 -1.60
N ILE A 147 11.56 -0.25 -1.23
CA ILE A 147 12.40 0.57 -2.10
C ILE A 147 13.68 -0.18 -2.48
N LEU A 148 14.39 -0.74 -1.50
CA LEU A 148 15.64 -1.48 -1.72
C LEU A 148 15.43 -2.66 -2.67
N LEU A 149 14.41 -3.50 -2.41
CA LEU A 149 14.07 -4.63 -3.28
C LEU A 149 13.70 -4.17 -4.69
N SER A 150 12.93 -3.09 -4.82
CA SER A 150 12.56 -2.54 -6.11
C SER A 150 13.77 -2.00 -6.90
N LEU A 151 14.75 -1.39 -6.23
CA LEU A 151 16.00 -0.96 -6.87
C LEU A 151 16.83 -2.15 -7.37
N LEU A 152 16.91 -3.24 -6.61
CA LEU A 152 17.57 -4.48 -7.03
C LEU A 152 16.89 -5.10 -8.26
N ILE A 153 15.55 -5.15 -8.27
CA ILE A 153 14.77 -5.62 -9.42
C ILE A 153 15.06 -4.74 -10.64
N LEU A 154 15.07 -3.42 -10.47
CA LEU A 154 15.34 -2.48 -11.56
C LEU A 154 16.75 -2.67 -12.12
N ALA A 155 17.76 -2.85 -11.27
CA ALA A 155 19.13 -3.12 -11.68
C ALA A 155 19.22 -4.40 -12.52
N LYS A 156 18.52 -5.47 -12.11
CA LYS A 156 18.47 -6.72 -12.87
C LYS A 156 17.84 -6.54 -14.24
N ILE A 157 16.70 -5.85 -14.33
CA ILE A 157 16.03 -5.56 -15.61
C ILE A 157 16.94 -4.75 -16.53
N ARG A 158 17.60 -3.71 -16.02
CA ARG A 158 18.54 -2.90 -16.81
C ARG A 158 19.71 -3.72 -17.32
N ASN A 159 20.28 -4.61 -16.50
CA ASN A 159 21.37 -5.48 -16.90
C ASN A 159 20.92 -6.48 -17.98
N HIS A 160 19.72 -7.04 -17.86
CA HIS A 160 19.13 -7.90 -18.89
C HIS A 160 19.01 -7.16 -20.23
N ILE A 161 18.41 -5.97 -20.25
CA ILE A 161 18.26 -5.16 -21.48
C ILE A 161 19.62 -4.82 -22.10
N LYS A 162 20.63 -4.48 -21.28
CA LYS A 162 21.98 -4.22 -21.75
C LYS A 162 22.61 -5.46 -22.42
N GLN A 163 22.40 -6.63 -21.84
CA GLN A 163 22.93 -7.90 -22.37
C GLN A 163 22.23 -8.33 -23.65
N THR A 164 20.91 -8.13 -23.76
CA THR A 164 20.14 -8.52 -24.95
C THR A 164 20.20 -7.50 -26.08
N GLN A 165 20.75 -6.30 -25.85
CA GLN A 165 20.85 -5.16 -26.78
C GLN A 165 19.52 -4.72 -27.42
N ARG A 166 18.39 -5.32 -27.02
CA ARG A 166 17.05 -5.03 -27.53
C ARG A 166 16.07 -5.13 -26.37
N ALA A 167 15.43 -4.02 -26.05
CA ALA A 167 14.35 -3.98 -25.07
C ALA A 167 13.10 -4.61 -25.66
N THR A 168 12.53 -5.61 -24.99
CA THR A 168 11.22 -6.16 -25.38
C THR A 168 10.09 -5.34 -24.75
N GLY A 169 8.87 -5.46 -25.29
CA GLY A 169 7.68 -4.87 -24.67
C GLY A 169 7.46 -5.37 -23.23
N ALA A 170 7.84 -6.62 -22.95
CA ALA A 170 7.77 -7.21 -21.61
C ALA A 170 8.79 -6.57 -20.65
N ASP A 171 10.01 -6.30 -21.09
CA ASP A 171 11.04 -5.63 -20.27
C ASP A 171 10.59 -4.21 -19.89
N ASN A 172 10.05 -3.46 -20.86
CA ASN A 172 9.51 -2.13 -20.63
C ASN A 172 8.33 -2.17 -19.63
N HIS A 173 7.44 -3.15 -19.78
CA HIS A 173 6.33 -3.34 -18.85
C HIS A 173 6.82 -3.63 -17.42
N MET A 174 7.79 -4.53 -17.26
CA MET A 174 8.39 -4.84 -15.95
C MET A 174 9.08 -3.62 -15.33
N LYS A 175 9.74 -2.80 -16.16
CA LYS A 175 10.39 -1.55 -15.74
C LYS A 175 9.39 -0.54 -15.21
N TYR A 176 8.30 -0.27 -15.93
CA TYR A 176 7.24 0.64 -15.48
C TYR A 176 6.56 0.16 -14.19
N LEU A 177 6.28 -1.14 -14.08
CA LEU A 177 5.76 -1.74 -12.85
C LEU A 177 6.71 -1.53 -11.67
N THR A 178 8.03 -1.63 -11.89
CA THR A 178 9.03 -1.37 -10.84
C THR A 178 9.09 0.10 -10.45
N TYR A 179 9.02 1.03 -11.41
CA TYR A 179 8.94 2.45 -11.09
C TYR A 179 7.69 2.79 -10.27
N SER A 180 6.54 2.21 -10.64
CA SER A 180 5.31 2.38 -9.86
C SER A 180 5.49 1.88 -8.43
N LEU A 181 6.10 0.70 -8.20
CA LEU A 181 6.37 0.23 -6.84
C LEU A 181 7.34 1.12 -6.06
N ILE A 182 8.38 1.65 -6.71
CA ILE A 182 9.31 2.60 -6.07
C ILE A 182 8.54 3.85 -5.61
N ILE A 183 7.76 4.45 -6.51
CA ILE A 183 6.97 5.64 -6.19
C ILE A 183 5.98 5.34 -5.06
N ASN A 184 5.24 4.23 -5.16
CA ASN A 184 4.29 3.80 -4.13
C ASN A 184 4.93 3.36 -2.82
N SER A 185 6.26 3.26 -2.74
CA SER A 185 6.98 3.00 -1.48
C SER A 185 7.61 4.27 -0.92
N ILE A 186 8.14 5.14 -1.79
CA ILE A 186 8.68 6.45 -1.40
C ILE A 186 7.58 7.34 -0.83
N MET A 187 6.40 7.34 -1.45
CA MET A 187 5.26 8.14 -1.01
C MET A 187 4.87 7.83 0.45
N PRO A 188 4.49 6.58 0.80
CA PRO A 188 4.37 6.13 2.18
C PRO A 188 5.50 6.51 3.12
N PHE A 189 6.76 6.40 2.69
CA PHE A 189 7.90 6.73 3.52
C PHE A 189 7.97 8.23 3.86
N ILE A 190 7.75 9.10 2.86
CA ILE A 190 7.70 10.56 3.05
C ILE A 190 6.51 10.94 3.94
N GLY A 191 5.36 10.28 3.76
CA GLY A 191 4.17 10.55 4.56
C GLY A 191 4.27 10.05 6.00
N GLY A 192 4.75 8.82 6.18
CA GLY A 192 4.85 8.16 7.48
C GLY A 192 5.99 8.71 8.35
N SER A 193 7.07 9.25 7.77
CA SER A 193 8.22 9.68 8.57
C SER A 193 7.93 10.85 9.52
N PRO A 194 7.27 11.97 9.12
CA PRO A 194 6.89 13.02 10.06
C PRO A 194 5.97 12.49 11.16
N ASN A 195 5.01 11.63 10.80
CA ASN A 195 4.05 11.07 11.75
C ASN A 195 4.75 10.21 12.80
N PHE A 196 5.62 9.31 12.36
CA PHE A 196 6.44 8.47 13.23
C PHE A 196 7.32 9.31 14.19
N VAL A 197 7.96 10.36 13.69
CA VAL A 197 8.81 11.25 14.51
C VAL A 197 7.97 11.94 15.59
N LEU A 198 6.83 12.55 15.22
CA LEU A 198 5.97 13.23 16.17
C LEU A 198 5.40 12.28 17.22
N TYR A 199 4.99 11.06 16.82
CA TYR A 199 4.54 10.02 17.76
C TYR A 199 5.63 9.58 18.72
N THR A 200 6.86 9.44 18.21
CA THR A 200 8.02 9.10 19.04
C THR A 200 8.29 10.19 20.07
N MET A 201 8.36 11.46 19.64
CA MET A 201 8.59 12.60 20.54
C MET A 201 7.48 12.71 21.60
N PHE A 202 6.21 12.57 21.18
CA PHE A 202 5.07 12.58 22.09
C PHE A 202 5.13 11.46 23.12
N SER A 203 5.60 10.27 22.73
CA SER A 203 5.74 9.11 23.63
C SER A 203 6.84 9.30 24.68
N PHE A 204 7.72 10.29 24.53
CA PHE A 204 8.69 10.69 25.55
C PHE A 204 8.29 12.02 26.21
N ASP A 205 6.99 12.26 26.34
CA ASP A 205 6.39 13.41 27.04
C ASP A 205 6.81 14.78 26.47
N GLN A 206 7.27 14.83 25.22
CA GLN A 206 7.53 16.11 24.56
C GLN A 206 6.21 16.74 24.11
N GLN A 207 6.02 18.01 24.47
CA GLN A 207 4.89 18.79 24.00
C GLN A 207 5.08 19.13 22.51
N ILE A 208 4.17 18.62 21.68
CA ILE A 208 4.16 18.87 20.25
C ILE A 208 3.05 19.88 19.92
N PRO A 209 3.38 21.03 19.29
CA PRO A 209 2.36 21.98 18.86
C PRO A 209 1.34 21.34 17.91
N ARG A 210 0.05 21.66 18.09
CA ARG A 210 -1.05 21.16 17.25
C ARG A 210 -0.83 21.39 15.75
N ILE A 211 -0.14 22.47 15.38
CA ILE A 211 0.19 22.77 13.99
C ILE A 211 1.09 21.71 13.35
N CYS A 212 2.06 21.15 14.09
CA CYS A 212 2.98 20.12 13.59
C CYS A 212 2.21 18.84 13.23
N TRP A 213 1.27 18.48 14.09
CA TRP A 213 0.36 17.36 13.86
C TRP A 213 -0.52 17.55 12.63
N ASN A 214 -1.14 18.71 12.49
CA ASN A 214 -1.98 19.03 11.33
C ASN A 214 -1.17 18.98 10.02
N ILE A 215 0.08 19.45 10.04
CA ILE A 215 0.99 19.36 8.89
C ILE A 215 1.29 17.90 8.57
N SER A 216 1.68 17.09 9.57
CA SER A 216 1.97 15.68 9.36
C SER A 216 0.78 14.93 8.76
N GLU A 217 -0.42 15.15 9.28
CA GLU A 217 -1.64 14.52 8.77
C GLU A 217 -1.96 14.99 7.36
N SER A 218 -1.84 16.29 7.09
CA SER A 218 -2.05 16.84 5.74
C SER A 218 -1.12 16.21 4.71
N ILE A 219 0.14 15.96 5.09
CA ILE A 219 1.12 15.27 4.24
C ILE A 219 0.67 13.83 3.98
N ILE A 220 0.34 13.06 5.02
CA ILE A 220 -0.13 11.67 4.85
C ILE A 220 -1.41 11.63 4.01
N LEU A 221 -2.37 12.52 4.25
CA LEU A 221 -3.62 12.63 3.50
C LEU A 221 -3.38 12.88 2.02
N THR A 222 -2.53 13.86 1.72
CA THR A 222 -2.16 14.22 0.36
C THR A 222 -1.49 13.05 -0.34
N ILE A 223 -0.50 12.44 0.31
CA ILE A 223 0.27 11.33 -0.24
C ILE A 223 -0.59 10.06 -0.40
N GLY A 224 -1.41 9.74 0.61
CA GLY A 224 -2.33 8.60 0.61
C GLY A 224 -3.39 8.72 -0.49
N GLY A 225 -3.92 9.93 -0.72
CA GLY A 225 -4.86 10.21 -1.81
C GLY A 225 -4.21 10.18 -3.19
N ILE A 226 -2.97 10.65 -3.32
CA ILE A 226 -2.24 10.68 -4.60
C ILE A 226 -1.74 9.28 -5.00
N THR A 227 -1.40 8.41 -4.06
CA THR A 227 -0.81 7.09 -4.34
C THR A 227 -1.66 6.22 -5.29
N PRO A 228 -2.98 6.06 -5.09
CA PRO A 228 -3.87 5.42 -6.07
C PRO A 228 -3.86 6.13 -7.43
N ALA A 229 -3.91 7.46 -7.47
CA ALA A 229 -3.87 8.21 -8.74
C ALA A 229 -2.56 7.96 -9.51
N LEU A 230 -1.43 7.87 -8.80
CA LEU A 230 -0.13 7.51 -9.37
C LEU A 230 -0.12 6.05 -9.85
N MET A 231 -0.71 5.12 -9.12
CA MET A 231 -0.90 3.74 -9.61
C MET A 231 -1.65 3.73 -10.95
N ILE A 232 -2.72 4.50 -11.09
CA ILE A 232 -3.49 4.59 -12.33
C ILE A 232 -2.67 5.23 -13.46
N ALA A 233 -1.93 6.29 -13.17
CA ALA A 233 -1.13 7.01 -14.17
C ALA A 233 0.05 6.17 -14.70
N PHE A 234 0.73 5.42 -13.82
CA PHE A 234 2.00 4.76 -14.11
C PHE A 234 1.90 3.25 -14.40
N LEU A 235 0.77 2.60 -14.12
CA LEU A 235 0.54 1.19 -14.45
C LEU A 235 -0.35 1.07 -15.69
N PRO A 236 0.19 0.74 -16.87
CA PRO A 236 -0.60 0.57 -18.09
C PRO A 236 -1.74 -0.46 -17.91
N SER A 237 -1.51 -1.51 -17.12
CA SER A 237 -2.51 -2.53 -16.82
C SER A 237 -3.72 -1.96 -16.04
N PHE A 238 -3.46 -1.10 -15.06
CA PHE A 238 -4.52 -0.44 -14.27
C PHE A 238 -5.21 0.65 -15.07
N LYS A 239 -4.44 1.46 -15.82
CA LYS A 239 -5.00 2.46 -16.73
C LYS A 239 -6.00 1.83 -17.70
N VAL A 240 -5.64 0.71 -18.31
CA VAL A 240 -6.52 -0.03 -19.25
C VAL A 240 -7.73 -0.61 -18.52
N GLN A 241 -7.58 -1.20 -17.34
CA GLN A 241 -8.70 -1.75 -16.58
C GLN A 241 -9.68 -0.66 -16.08
N ILE A 242 -9.17 0.50 -15.66
CA ILE A 242 -10.00 1.62 -15.22
C ILE A 242 -10.67 2.30 -16.40
N LEU A 243 -9.97 2.49 -17.52
CA LEU A 243 -10.60 2.98 -18.75
C LEU A 243 -11.70 2.02 -19.20
N HIS A 244 -11.50 0.71 -19.05
CA HIS A 244 -12.50 -0.30 -19.36
C HIS A 244 -13.71 -0.26 -18.41
N PHE A 245 -13.46 -0.07 -17.11
CA PHE A 245 -14.51 0.11 -16.09
C PHE A 245 -15.31 1.39 -16.33
N LEU A 246 -14.65 2.53 -16.53
CA LEU A 246 -15.26 3.84 -16.75
C LEU A 246 -15.96 3.96 -18.10
N CYS A 247 -15.44 3.33 -19.16
CA CYS A 247 -16.06 3.34 -20.48
C CYS A 247 -17.09 2.23 -20.70
N CYS A 248 -17.43 1.42 -19.68
CA CYS A 248 -18.42 0.33 -19.77
C CYS A 248 -18.29 -0.57 -21.02
N LYS A 249 -17.07 -0.76 -21.54
CA LYS A 249 -16.88 -1.57 -22.75
C LYS A 249 -16.97 -3.04 -22.38
N LYS A 250 -18.13 -3.66 -22.57
CA LYS A 250 -18.41 -5.05 -22.17
C LYS A 250 -17.59 -6.15 -22.89
N ASN A 251 -16.79 -5.86 -23.91
CA ASN A 251 -16.29 -6.90 -24.81
C ASN A 251 -14.79 -6.78 -25.10
N HIS A 252 -13.93 -7.43 -24.30
CA HIS A 252 -12.56 -7.77 -24.78
C HIS A 252 -11.89 -9.00 -24.16
N VAL A 253 -12.57 -9.75 -23.28
CA VAL A 253 -12.05 -11.04 -22.78
C VAL A 253 -11.88 -12.07 -23.92
N GLN A 254 -12.48 -11.84 -25.10
CA GLN A 254 -12.34 -12.71 -26.27
C GLN A 254 -11.02 -12.55 -27.04
N THR A 255 -10.26 -11.46 -26.90
CA THR A 255 -9.15 -11.18 -27.84
C THR A 255 -7.82 -11.81 -27.44
N ILE A 256 -7.67 -12.21 -26.18
CA ILE A 256 -6.55 -13.04 -25.75
C ILE A 256 -6.71 -14.47 -26.29
N THR A 257 -7.95 -14.94 -26.48
CA THR A 257 -8.26 -16.24 -27.09
C THR A 257 -8.08 -16.21 -28.61
N THR A 258 -8.42 -15.12 -29.29
CA THR A 258 -8.27 -15.01 -30.75
C THR A 258 -6.81 -14.97 -31.18
N ILE A 259 -5.93 -14.25 -30.46
CA ILE A 259 -4.48 -14.20 -30.79
C ILE A 259 -3.82 -15.57 -30.57
N GLY A 260 -4.25 -16.33 -29.55
CA GLY A 260 -3.81 -17.71 -29.33
C GLY A 260 -4.26 -18.68 -30.44
N GLN A 261 -5.45 -18.47 -30.99
CA GLN A 261 -5.96 -19.29 -32.09
C GLN A 261 -5.30 -18.94 -33.43
N THR A 262 -5.07 -17.67 -33.75
CA THR A 262 -4.39 -17.29 -35.01
C THR A 262 -2.95 -17.79 -35.06
N ILE A 263 -2.24 -17.84 -33.92
CA ILE A 263 -0.88 -18.42 -33.85
C ILE A 263 -0.91 -19.95 -34.02
N ALA A 264 -1.93 -20.64 -33.50
CA ALA A 264 -2.09 -22.07 -33.68
C ALA A 264 -2.44 -22.45 -35.14
N THR A 265 -3.24 -21.62 -35.84
CA THR A 265 -3.58 -21.87 -37.25
C THR A 265 -2.42 -21.58 -38.20
N VAL A 266 -1.55 -20.61 -37.88
CA VAL A 266 -0.34 -20.31 -38.67
C VAL A 266 0.73 -21.39 -38.51
N GLN A 267 0.82 -22.06 -37.36
CA GLN A 267 1.75 -23.19 -37.17
C GLN A 267 1.26 -24.51 -37.78
N ARG A 268 -0.05 -24.68 -38.00
CA ARG A 268 -0.59 -25.88 -38.70
C ARG A 268 -0.47 -25.82 -40.22
N LYS A 269 -0.31 -24.63 -40.83
CA LYS A 269 -0.10 -24.49 -42.29
C LYS A 269 1.37 -24.59 -42.74
N LYS A 270 2.32 -24.78 -41.81
CA LYS A 270 3.76 -24.93 -42.09
C LYS A 270 4.30 -26.34 -41.82
N LYS A 271 3.43 -27.35 -41.74
CA LYS A 271 3.79 -28.76 -41.77
C LYS A 271 3.18 -29.41 -42.98
#